data_AF-A0A4Q1FL61-F1
#
_entry.id   AF-A0A4Q1FL61-F1
#
_cell.length_a   1.000
_cell.length_b   1.000
_cell.length_c   1.000
_cell.angle_alpha   90.00
_cell.angle_beta   90.00
_cell.angle_gamma   90.00
#
_symmetry.space_group_name_H-M   'P 1'
#
loop_
_entity.id
_entity.type
_entity.pdbx_description
1 polymer ?
#
loop_
_entity_poly.entity_id
_entity_poly.type
_entity_poly.pdbx_seq_one_letter_code
_entity_poly.pdbx_strand_id
1 'polypeptide(L)'
;MNLIIKATNLGGFNNYKYNGKELQETGMYDYGARFYMPDIGRFGTIDPLAEKYPDISPFTYVANNPIKYTDPTGMWIDIKDGDNTYRYNNGKYYTQNAETKKWDVEASVKSDSYAGQILSALTSITGGDENSFGSQYLNLFANDDINTTIKDSSLNGSNAGKNGATLDGSTVFTAFKQDVTLDTTSGSKQSPFHVTLFHELGHSFSNQVFDNNILRSEWTTILQENGDRKIPKSEVYSSTIENVLRAEQNLPLRLNYSPDTTNTQLIQKVSTVPLINNVIYKLNPATQNIFNSIIQSKKSK
;
A
#
# COMPACT_ATOMS: atom_id res chain seq x y z
N MET A 1 -36.84 6.75 -13.82
CA MET A 1 -37.09 5.56 -13.01
C MET A 1 -35.75 5.16 -12.40
N ASN A 2 -35.62 5.37 -11.09
CA ASN A 2 -34.37 5.32 -10.33
C ASN A 2 -33.93 3.87 -10.11
N LEU A 3 -32.65 3.58 -10.37
CA LEU A 3 -31.96 2.44 -9.77
C LEU A 3 -30.80 2.98 -8.93
N ILE A 4 -31.08 3.15 -7.64
CA ILE A 4 -30.12 3.45 -6.59
C ILE A 4 -29.41 2.13 -6.28
N ILE A 5 -28.12 2.02 -6.61
CA ILE A 5 -27.27 0.98 -6.02
C ILE A 5 -26.85 1.51 -4.65
N LYS A 6 -27.70 1.29 -3.64
CA LYS A 6 -27.19 1.08 -2.27
C LYS A 6 -26.17 -0.04 -2.40
N ALA A 7 -24.97 0.15 -1.88
CA ALA A 7 -23.91 -0.86 -1.75
C ALA A 7 -24.47 -2.30 -1.79
N THR A 8 -24.63 -2.84 -3.00
CA THR A 8 -25.10 -4.21 -3.16
C THR A 8 -23.84 -5.02 -3.03
N ASN A 9 -23.64 -5.56 -1.83
CA ASN A 9 -22.78 -6.69 -1.51
C ASN A 9 -21.82 -7.10 -2.63
N LEU A 10 -20.67 -6.41 -2.71
CA LEU A 10 -19.45 -6.99 -3.26
C LEU A 10 -18.95 -8.01 -2.22
N GLY A 11 -19.64 -9.16 -2.15
CA GLY A 11 -19.22 -10.30 -1.35
C GLY A 11 -17.83 -10.73 -1.78
N GLY A 12 -16.84 -10.39 -0.96
CA GLY A 12 -15.42 -10.65 -1.21
C GLY A 12 -14.47 -9.59 -0.68
N PHE A 13 -14.94 -8.36 -0.44
CA PHE A 13 -14.12 -7.26 0.11
C PHE A 13 -14.63 -6.66 1.42
N ASN A 14 -15.72 -7.17 1.99
CA ASN A 14 -16.40 -6.58 3.16
C ASN A 14 -15.97 -7.14 4.53
N ASN A 15 -14.90 -7.94 4.59
CA ASN A 15 -14.51 -8.54 5.86
C ASN A 15 -13.45 -7.72 6.58
N TYR A 16 -12.57 -6.97 5.93
CA TYR A 16 -11.60 -6.15 6.65
C TYR A 16 -12.28 -4.90 7.23
N LYS A 17 -12.38 -4.81 8.56
CA LYS A 17 -13.02 -3.67 9.24
C LYS A 17 -12.11 -3.12 10.36
N TYR A 18 -12.39 -3.45 11.62
CA TYR A 18 -11.64 -2.93 12.76
C TYR A 18 -10.15 -3.30 12.68
N ASN A 19 -9.27 -2.29 12.79
CA ASN A 19 -7.80 -2.39 12.65
C ASN A 19 -7.31 -3.10 11.38
N GLY A 20 -8.08 -3.01 10.28
CA GLY A 20 -7.71 -3.65 9.02
C GLY A 20 -7.64 -5.17 9.10
N LYS A 21 -8.31 -5.79 10.10
CA LYS A 21 -8.37 -7.24 10.29
C LYS A 21 -9.65 -7.84 9.70
N GLU A 22 -9.55 -9.08 9.26
CA GLU A 22 -10.64 -9.79 8.58
C GLU A 22 -11.72 -10.23 9.58
N LEU A 23 -12.93 -9.68 9.43
CA LEU A 23 -14.13 -10.10 10.11
C LEU A 23 -14.61 -11.42 9.49
N GLN A 24 -14.53 -12.47 10.28
CA GLN A 24 -15.03 -13.79 9.91
C GLN A 24 -16.57 -13.82 9.93
N GLU A 25 -17.17 -14.80 9.26
CA GLU A 25 -18.63 -15.02 9.29
C GLU A 25 -19.17 -15.24 10.71
N THR A 26 -18.30 -15.62 11.64
CA THR A 26 -18.57 -15.79 13.08
C THR A 26 -18.70 -14.45 13.84
N GLY A 27 -18.45 -13.31 13.20
CA GLY A 27 -18.49 -11.99 13.84
C GLY A 27 -17.22 -11.62 14.62
N MET A 28 -16.17 -12.45 14.52
CA MET A 28 -14.87 -12.22 15.16
C MET A 28 -13.84 -11.71 14.14
N TYR A 29 -12.92 -10.88 14.60
CA TYR A 29 -11.80 -10.42 13.79
C TYR A 29 -10.63 -11.40 13.88
N ASP A 30 -10.11 -11.81 12.74
CA ASP A 30 -8.91 -12.64 12.64
C ASP A 30 -7.65 -11.77 12.79
N TYR A 31 -6.97 -11.92 13.93
CA TYR A 31 -5.67 -11.29 14.21
C TYR A 31 -4.50 -12.26 13.99
N GLY A 32 -4.72 -13.37 13.28
CA GLY A 32 -3.74 -14.41 13.00
C GLY A 32 -3.61 -15.40 14.15
N ALA A 33 -3.00 -14.98 15.26
CA ALA A 33 -2.77 -15.87 16.41
C ALA A 33 -4.03 -16.12 17.25
N ARG A 34 -5.00 -15.20 17.21
CA ARG A 34 -6.24 -15.22 18.02
C ARG A 34 -7.40 -14.57 17.27
N PHE A 35 -8.62 -14.98 17.61
CA PHE A 35 -9.83 -14.30 17.18
C PHE A 35 -10.23 -13.22 18.20
N TYR A 36 -10.36 -11.98 17.75
CA TYR A 36 -10.80 -10.85 18.56
C TYR A 36 -12.32 -10.70 18.48
N MET A 37 -12.95 -10.61 19.65
CA MET A 37 -14.38 -10.43 19.84
C MET A 37 -14.68 -8.94 20.10
N PRO A 38 -15.15 -8.19 19.08
CA PRO A 38 -15.32 -6.74 19.19
C PRO A 38 -16.51 -6.32 20.06
N ASP A 39 -17.49 -7.21 20.21
CA ASP A 39 -18.67 -7.06 21.06
C ASP A 39 -18.35 -6.99 22.55
N ILE A 40 -17.31 -7.70 22.99
CA ILE A 40 -16.86 -7.72 24.39
C ILE A 40 -15.46 -7.12 24.61
N GLY A 41 -14.77 -6.72 23.53
CA GLY A 41 -13.44 -6.12 23.58
C GLY A 41 -12.33 -7.06 24.08
N ARG A 42 -12.43 -8.37 23.79
CA ARG A 42 -11.52 -9.42 24.30
C ARG A 42 -11.12 -10.42 23.22
N PHE A 43 -10.08 -11.20 23.46
CA PHE A 43 -9.77 -12.36 22.62
C PHE A 43 -10.64 -13.56 23.03
N GLY A 44 -11.06 -14.35 22.05
CA GLY A 44 -11.85 -15.58 22.27
C GLY A 44 -11.03 -16.77 22.77
N THR A 45 -9.69 -16.65 22.83
CA THR A 45 -8.76 -17.69 23.27
C THR A 45 -7.70 -17.12 24.23
N ILE A 46 -7.16 -17.99 25.10
CA ILE A 46 -6.11 -17.65 26.08
C ILE A 46 -4.83 -17.23 25.35
N ASP A 47 -4.21 -16.13 25.79
CA ASP A 47 -2.91 -15.68 25.30
C ASP A 47 -1.82 -16.77 25.51
N PRO A 48 -1.10 -17.22 24.46
CA PRO A 48 0.01 -18.16 24.58
C PRO A 48 1.16 -17.67 25.49
N LEU A 49 1.23 -16.37 25.76
CA LEU A 49 2.18 -15.73 26.69
C LEU A 49 1.55 -15.34 28.03
N ALA A 50 0.35 -15.84 28.35
CA ALA A 50 -0.37 -15.53 29.59
C ALA A 50 0.49 -15.74 30.85
N GLU A 51 1.37 -16.76 30.86
CA GLU A 51 2.26 -17.05 31.98
C GLU A 51 3.31 -15.96 32.25
N LYS A 52 3.61 -15.09 31.28
CA LYS A 52 4.55 -13.98 31.45
C LYS A 52 3.90 -12.73 32.06
N TYR A 53 2.57 -12.68 32.13
CA TYR A 53 1.81 -11.53 32.62
C TYR A 53 0.72 -11.97 33.61
N PRO A 54 1.09 -12.48 34.79
CA PRO A 54 0.13 -13.03 35.77
C PRO A 54 -0.88 -11.98 36.26
N ASP A 55 -0.52 -10.70 36.20
CA ASP A 55 -1.34 -9.57 36.64
C ASP A 55 -2.33 -9.07 35.57
N ILE A 56 -2.29 -9.63 34.35
CA ILE A 56 -3.16 -9.26 33.23
C ILE A 56 -4.01 -10.46 32.83
N SER A 57 -5.31 -10.24 32.66
CA SER A 57 -6.21 -11.33 32.27
C SER A 57 -5.77 -11.92 30.91
N PRO A 58 -5.71 -13.26 30.77
CA PRO A 58 -5.26 -13.95 29.56
C PRO A 58 -6.12 -13.70 28.31
N PHE A 59 -7.25 -13.02 28.46
CA PHE A 59 -8.19 -12.70 27.38
C PHE A 59 -8.17 -11.21 26.99
N THR A 60 -7.24 -10.42 27.55
CA THR A 60 -7.22 -8.96 27.38
C THR A 60 -6.73 -8.56 25.99
N TYR A 61 -7.49 -7.70 25.30
CA TYR A 61 -7.04 -7.05 24.07
C TYR A 61 -6.23 -5.80 24.40
N VAL A 62 -4.95 -5.74 23.97
CA VAL A 62 -4.03 -4.58 24.10
C VAL A 62 -4.09 -3.87 25.47
N ALA A 63 -4.03 -4.66 26.55
CA ALA A 63 -4.09 -4.19 27.93
C ALA A 63 -5.28 -3.24 28.25
N ASN A 64 -6.42 -3.43 27.58
CA ASN A 64 -7.62 -2.59 27.66
C ASN A 64 -7.46 -1.14 27.16
N ASN A 65 -6.45 -0.84 26.35
CA ASN A 65 -6.31 0.49 25.75
C ASN A 65 -6.13 0.42 24.22
N PRO A 66 -7.21 0.06 23.49
CA PRO A 66 -7.19 -0.11 22.04
C PRO A 66 -7.17 1.19 21.24
N ILE A 67 -7.29 2.34 21.93
CA ILE A 67 -7.12 3.67 21.35
C ILE A 67 -5.63 4.02 21.25
N LYS A 68 -4.79 3.47 22.14
CA LYS A 68 -3.36 3.79 22.25
C LYS A 68 -2.44 2.71 21.71
N TYR A 69 -2.88 1.44 21.72
CA TYR A 69 -2.03 0.30 21.40
C TYR A 69 -2.67 -0.56 20.32
N THR A 70 -1.89 -0.87 19.29
CA THR A 70 -2.14 -1.92 18.31
C THR A 70 -1.09 -3.00 18.56
N ASP A 71 -1.45 -4.28 18.53
CA ASP A 71 -0.53 -5.41 18.77
C ASP A 71 0.58 -5.42 17.70
N PRO A 72 1.84 -5.03 18.02
CA PRO A 72 2.85 -4.71 17.03
C PRO A 72 4.00 -5.72 17.12
N THR A 73 3.84 -6.92 16.55
CA THR A 73 4.93 -7.92 16.55
C THR A 73 5.14 -8.58 15.20
N GLY A 74 5.39 -7.78 14.16
CA GLY A 74 5.79 -8.35 12.89
C GLY A 74 6.47 -7.40 11.95
N MET A 75 5.76 -6.38 11.45
CA MET A 75 6.16 -5.81 10.17
C MET A 75 5.58 -4.44 9.83
N TRP A 76 6.32 -3.74 8.97
CA TRP A 76 6.30 -2.28 8.88
C TRP A 76 6.90 -1.80 7.56
N ILE A 77 6.79 -0.49 7.35
CA ILE A 77 7.59 0.24 6.37
C ILE A 77 8.85 0.72 7.09
N ASP A 78 10.00 0.13 6.77
CA ASP A 78 11.30 0.54 7.28
C ASP A 78 11.99 1.48 6.27
N ILE A 79 12.75 2.46 6.76
CA ILE A 79 13.46 3.45 5.96
C ILE A 79 14.94 3.36 6.31
N LYS A 80 15.77 3.09 5.31
CA LYS A 80 17.23 3.06 5.45
C LYS A 80 17.85 4.35 4.95
N ASP A 81 18.48 5.10 5.85
CA ASP A 81 19.19 6.35 5.58
C ASP A 81 20.64 6.23 6.08
N GLY A 82 21.53 5.83 5.17
CA GLY A 82 22.89 5.41 5.49
C GLY A 82 22.89 4.16 6.38
N ASP A 83 23.53 4.27 7.54
CA ASP A 83 23.59 3.21 8.56
C ASP A 83 22.36 3.20 9.50
N ASN A 84 21.50 4.21 9.40
CA ASN A 84 20.31 4.31 10.24
C ASN A 84 19.14 3.56 9.59
N THR A 85 18.36 2.89 10.44
CA THR A 85 17.07 2.31 10.06
C THR A 85 15.99 2.93 10.94
N TYR A 86 14.95 3.44 10.31
CA TYR A 86 13.76 3.98 10.95
C TYR A 86 12.56 3.14 10.59
N ARG A 87 11.61 3.03 11.52
CA ARG A 87 10.33 2.38 11.29
C ARG A 87 9.22 3.40 11.25
N TYR A 88 8.50 3.47 10.14
CA TYR A 88 7.34 4.31 9.99
C TYR A 88 6.16 3.74 10.77
N ASN A 89 5.54 4.60 11.57
CA ASN A 89 4.25 4.32 12.19
C ASN A 89 3.48 5.63 12.33
N ASN A 90 2.34 5.71 11.66
CA ASN A 90 1.37 6.82 11.73
C ASN A 90 2.00 8.23 11.74
N GLY A 91 2.76 8.57 10.69
CA GLY A 91 3.36 9.90 10.54
C GLY A 91 4.63 10.13 11.36
N LYS A 92 5.12 9.12 12.09
CA LYS A 92 6.33 9.22 12.92
C LYS A 92 7.33 8.13 12.60
N TYR A 93 8.57 8.38 13.01
CA TYR A 93 9.64 7.39 12.96
C TYR A 93 10.02 6.90 14.33
N TYR A 94 10.38 5.63 14.38
CA TYR A 94 10.90 4.96 15.56
C TYR A 94 12.22 4.27 15.23
N THR A 95 13.14 4.27 16.18
CA THR A 95 14.37 3.45 16.15
C THR A 95 14.24 2.30 17.13
N GLN A 96 15.06 1.26 16.92
CA GLN A 96 15.09 0.11 17.81
C GLN A 96 15.79 0.47 19.13
N ASN A 97 15.12 0.21 20.25
CA ASN A 97 15.69 0.26 21.58
C ASN A 97 16.77 -0.82 21.74
N ALA A 98 17.97 -0.40 22.15
CA ALA A 98 19.12 -1.27 22.25
C ALA A 98 18.95 -2.41 23.28
N GLU A 99 18.19 -2.16 24.35
CA GLU A 99 17.96 -3.10 25.45
C GLU A 99 16.79 -4.03 25.15
N THR A 100 15.62 -3.47 24.79
CA THR A 100 14.38 -4.24 24.62
C THR A 100 14.24 -4.85 23.24
N LYS A 101 15.05 -4.41 22.26
CA LYS A 101 14.94 -4.74 20.83
C LYS A 101 13.60 -4.35 20.19
N LYS A 102 12.79 -3.52 20.86
CA LYS A 102 11.52 -3.00 20.35
C LYS A 102 11.71 -1.71 19.58
N TRP A 103 10.81 -1.41 18.66
CA TRP A 103 10.81 -0.18 17.86
C TRP A 103 9.94 0.89 18.52
N ASP A 104 10.36 1.34 19.69
CA ASP A 104 9.57 2.21 20.58
C ASP A 104 10.25 3.54 20.95
N VAL A 105 11.42 3.83 20.36
CA VAL A 105 12.12 5.10 20.57
C VAL A 105 11.80 6.04 19.42
N GLU A 106 10.92 7.01 19.66
CA GLU A 106 10.56 8.05 18.67
C GLU A 106 11.81 8.81 18.23
N ALA A 107 11.99 8.93 16.92
CA ALA A 107 13.15 9.54 16.29
C ALA A 107 12.74 10.77 15.47
N SER A 108 13.49 11.86 15.66
CA SER A 108 13.38 13.04 14.81
C SER A 108 14.45 12.99 13.72
N VAL A 109 14.04 13.24 12.48
CA VAL A 109 14.93 13.29 11.31
C VAL A 109 14.97 14.71 10.76
N LYS A 110 16.10 15.11 10.16
CA LYS A 110 16.20 16.40 9.49
C LYS A 110 15.36 16.37 8.22
N SER A 111 14.64 17.44 7.94
CA SER A 111 13.73 17.52 6.78
C SER A 111 14.43 17.37 5.42
N ASP A 112 15.71 17.74 5.35
CA ASP A 112 16.56 17.62 4.15
C ASP A 112 17.26 16.26 4.04
N SER A 113 17.23 15.42 5.08
CA SER A 113 17.77 14.06 5.02
C SER A 113 16.93 13.17 4.11
N TYR A 114 17.49 12.05 3.66
CA TYR A 114 16.74 11.06 2.88
C TYR A 114 15.51 10.58 3.66
N ALA A 115 15.67 10.20 4.93
CA ALA A 115 14.55 9.79 5.77
C ALA A 115 13.50 10.90 5.95
N GLY A 116 13.91 12.16 6.12
CA GLY A 116 12.99 13.30 6.23
C GLY A 116 12.17 13.54 4.96
N GLN A 117 12.79 13.41 3.79
CA GLN A 117 12.10 13.52 2.50
C GLN A 117 11.12 12.36 2.29
N ILE A 118 11.48 11.12 2.67
CA ILE A 118 10.55 9.99 2.67
C ILE A 118 9.39 10.22 3.66
N LEU A 119 9.64 10.77 4.85
CA LEU A 119 8.59 11.05 5.84
C LEU A 119 7.58 12.06 5.29
N SER A 120 8.08 13.11 4.63
CA SER A 120 7.25 14.09 3.94
C SER A 120 6.40 13.45 2.83
N ALA A 121 6.98 12.52 2.06
CA ALA A 121 6.26 11.80 1.02
C ALA A 121 5.17 10.87 1.59
N LEU A 122 5.47 10.10 2.64
CA LEU A 122 4.49 9.26 3.33
C LEU A 122 3.36 10.08 3.95
N THR A 123 3.68 11.23 4.54
CA THR A 123 2.69 12.19 5.06
C THR A 123 1.84 12.78 3.93
N SER A 124 2.43 13.03 2.77
CA SER A 124 1.70 13.49 1.58
C SER A 124 0.78 12.41 1.01
N ILE A 125 1.12 11.12 1.15
CA ILE A 125 0.24 9.99 0.79
C ILE A 125 -0.98 9.98 1.71
N THR A 126 -0.80 10.09 3.03
CA THR A 126 -1.92 10.06 3.98
C THR A 126 -2.80 11.30 3.93
N GLY A 127 -2.27 12.43 3.42
CA GLY A 127 -2.97 13.72 3.42
C GLY A 127 -3.24 14.27 4.84
N GLY A 128 -2.64 13.67 5.87
CA GLY A 128 -2.92 13.97 7.27
C GLY A 128 -4.28 13.46 7.77
N ASP A 129 -4.99 12.64 6.99
CA ASP A 129 -6.26 12.04 7.38
C ASP A 129 -6.08 10.52 7.56
N GLU A 130 -6.34 10.02 8.77
CA GLU A 130 -6.25 8.58 9.10
C GLU A 130 -7.25 7.72 8.32
N ASN A 131 -8.32 8.33 7.81
CA ASN A 131 -9.36 7.65 7.03
C ASN A 131 -9.12 7.71 5.52
N SER A 132 -8.10 8.42 5.06
CA SER A 132 -7.77 8.49 3.64
C SER A 132 -7.40 7.10 3.09
N PHE A 133 -7.66 6.88 1.81
CA PHE A 133 -7.18 5.73 1.06
C PHE A 133 -5.68 5.56 1.23
N GLY A 134 -4.91 6.67 1.16
CA GLY A 134 -3.47 6.64 1.43
C GLY A 134 -3.13 6.03 2.80
N SER A 135 -3.78 6.48 3.88
CA SER A 135 -3.60 5.94 5.23
C SER A 135 -3.99 4.47 5.33
N GLN A 136 -5.17 4.12 4.81
CA GLN A 136 -5.66 2.74 4.81
C GLN A 136 -4.72 1.80 4.04
N TYR A 137 -4.16 2.26 2.91
CA TYR A 137 -3.22 1.48 2.11
C TYR A 137 -1.89 1.30 2.82
N LEU A 138 -1.32 2.36 3.43
CA LEU A 138 -0.08 2.24 4.21
C LEU A 138 -0.26 1.31 5.42
N ASN A 139 -1.44 1.29 6.04
CA ASN A 139 -1.77 0.38 7.14
C ASN A 139 -1.79 -1.09 6.71
N LEU A 140 -1.89 -1.41 5.42
CA LEU A 140 -1.74 -2.78 4.93
C LEU A 140 -0.33 -3.35 5.19
N PHE A 141 0.69 -2.50 5.39
CA PHE A 141 2.04 -2.93 5.76
C PHE A 141 2.21 -3.12 7.28
N ALA A 142 1.22 -2.72 8.09
CA ALA A 142 1.18 -2.92 9.53
C ALA A 142 0.47 -4.23 9.91
N ASN A 143 0.69 -5.31 9.15
CA ASN A 143 0.25 -6.66 9.50
C ASN A 143 1.43 -7.53 9.95
N ASP A 144 1.35 -8.88 9.91
CA ASP A 144 2.45 -9.80 10.31
C ASP A 144 3.04 -10.66 9.13
N ASP A 145 2.50 -10.57 7.89
CA ASP A 145 3.05 -11.13 6.63
C ASP A 145 3.62 -10.22 5.45
N ILE A 146 3.34 -8.91 5.33
CA ILE A 146 3.90 -7.90 4.40
C ILE A 146 4.93 -6.90 5.01
N ASN A 147 6.21 -6.99 4.59
CA ASN A 147 7.28 -6.04 4.98
C ASN A 147 7.79 -5.22 3.79
N THR A 148 8.20 -3.97 4.00
CA THR A 148 8.97 -3.25 2.98
C THR A 148 10.05 -2.35 3.56
N THR A 149 11.22 -2.33 2.92
CA THR A 149 12.31 -1.40 3.23
C THR A 149 12.47 -0.39 2.09
N ILE A 150 12.29 0.89 2.40
CA ILE A 150 12.56 2.01 1.50
C ILE A 150 14.03 2.43 1.64
N LYS A 151 14.76 2.50 0.53
CA LYS A 151 16.16 2.95 0.50
C LYS A 151 16.53 3.66 -0.79
N ASP A 152 17.57 4.49 -0.71
CA ASP A 152 18.09 5.28 -1.82
C ASP A 152 18.61 4.36 -2.95
N SER A 153 18.27 4.68 -4.21
CA SER A 153 18.67 3.91 -5.38
C SER A 153 20.06 4.26 -5.94
N SER A 154 20.74 5.26 -5.38
CA SER A 154 22.09 5.74 -5.79
C SER A 154 23.17 4.64 -5.83
N LEU A 155 22.97 3.52 -5.15
CA LEU A 155 23.89 2.38 -5.11
C LEU A 155 23.45 1.19 -5.98
N ASN A 156 22.38 1.29 -6.77
CA ASN A 156 21.73 0.15 -7.41
C ASN A 156 22.12 -0.09 -8.88
N GLY A 157 23.41 -0.26 -9.18
CA GLY A 157 23.90 -0.73 -10.50
C GLY A 157 23.20 -0.08 -11.70
N SER A 158 22.61 -0.89 -12.58
CA SER A 158 21.88 -0.45 -13.79
C SER A 158 20.60 0.38 -13.53
N ASN A 159 20.11 0.38 -12.29
CA ASN A 159 18.89 1.05 -11.84
C ASN A 159 19.19 2.28 -10.97
N ALA A 160 20.45 2.72 -10.90
CA ALA A 160 20.83 3.90 -10.15
C ALA A 160 20.03 5.13 -10.64
N GLY A 161 19.44 5.87 -9.70
CA GLY A 161 18.64 7.06 -10.01
C GLY A 161 17.21 6.77 -10.46
N LYS A 162 16.71 5.54 -10.28
CA LYS A 162 15.32 5.16 -10.59
C LYS A 162 14.58 4.65 -9.36
N ASN A 163 13.28 4.88 -9.34
CA ASN A 163 12.32 4.22 -8.45
C ASN A 163 12.07 2.79 -8.94
N GLY A 164 11.79 1.89 -8.00
CA GLY A 164 11.48 0.49 -8.32
C GLY A 164 11.23 -0.32 -7.06
N ALA A 165 10.66 -1.52 -7.22
CA ALA A 165 10.56 -2.51 -6.14
C ALA A 165 11.27 -3.81 -6.50
N THR A 166 11.76 -4.54 -5.48
CA THR A 166 12.29 -5.88 -5.67
C THR A 166 11.19 -6.87 -6.04
N LEU A 167 11.58 -7.95 -6.72
CA LEU A 167 10.67 -8.98 -7.21
C LEU A 167 9.96 -9.78 -6.11
N ASP A 168 10.54 -9.82 -4.91
CA ASP A 168 9.94 -10.37 -3.69
C ASP A 168 9.10 -9.34 -2.92
N GLY A 169 9.15 -8.07 -3.34
CA GLY A 169 8.47 -6.94 -2.70
C GLY A 169 9.09 -6.46 -1.39
N SER A 170 10.20 -7.04 -0.94
CA SER A 170 10.83 -6.71 0.35
C SER A 170 11.48 -5.33 0.39
N THR A 171 11.74 -4.72 -0.76
CA THR A 171 12.45 -3.45 -0.87
C THR A 171 11.82 -2.55 -1.92
N VAL A 172 11.70 -1.27 -1.59
CA VAL A 172 11.45 -0.17 -2.51
C VAL A 172 12.70 0.70 -2.61
N PHE A 173 13.15 0.93 -3.84
CA PHE A 173 14.22 1.86 -4.17
C PHE A 173 13.61 3.18 -4.60
N THR A 174 14.18 4.30 -4.15
CA THR A 174 13.74 5.62 -4.59
C THR A 174 14.87 6.54 -5.00
N ALA A 175 14.58 7.43 -5.94
CA ALA A 175 15.42 8.54 -6.38
C ALA A 175 14.59 9.81 -6.47
N PHE A 176 14.85 10.78 -5.61
CA PHE A 176 14.14 12.07 -5.61
C PHE A 176 14.35 12.89 -6.89
N LYS A 177 15.44 12.64 -7.62
CA LYS A 177 15.80 13.36 -8.85
C LYS A 177 15.27 12.70 -10.11
N GLN A 178 14.59 11.55 -10.03
CA GLN A 178 14.04 10.91 -11.20
C GLN A 178 12.93 11.77 -11.81
N ASP A 179 13.03 12.08 -13.09
CA ASP A 179 11.93 12.67 -13.83
C ASP A 179 10.97 11.58 -14.30
N VAL A 180 9.74 11.61 -13.78
CA VAL A 180 8.65 10.72 -14.16
C VAL A 180 7.51 11.57 -14.72
N THR A 181 7.62 11.89 -16.00
CA THR A 181 6.56 12.58 -16.74
C THR A 181 5.59 11.57 -17.33
N LEU A 182 4.29 11.75 -17.06
CA LEU A 182 3.22 10.86 -17.50
C LEU A 182 2.13 11.66 -18.20
N ASP A 183 1.48 11.03 -19.18
CA ASP A 183 0.23 11.56 -19.71
C ASP A 183 -0.89 11.43 -18.69
N THR A 184 -1.59 12.54 -18.44
CA THR A 184 -2.70 12.61 -17.50
C THR A 184 -3.96 13.19 -18.14
N THR A 185 -5.08 13.15 -17.42
CA THR A 185 -6.33 13.84 -17.80
C THR A 185 -6.18 15.35 -17.98
N SER A 186 -5.06 15.93 -17.56
CA SER A 186 -4.71 17.35 -17.74
C SER A 186 -3.52 17.58 -18.69
N GLY A 187 -3.17 16.59 -19.51
CA GLY A 187 -1.99 16.58 -20.37
C GLY A 187 -0.77 15.94 -19.70
N SER A 188 0.38 15.98 -20.38
CA SER A 188 1.62 15.41 -19.85
C SER A 188 2.13 16.25 -18.68
N LYS A 189 2.31 15.61 -17.51
CA LYS A 189 2.71 16.26 -16.26
C LYS A 189 3.77 15.43 -15.54
N GLN A 190 4.70 16.12 -14.89
CA GLN A 190 5.60 15.48 -13.94
C GLN A 190 4.79 14.95 -12.76
N SER A 191 4.97 13.67 -12.43
CA SER A 191 4.32 13.06 -11.28
C SER A 191 4.96 13.53 -9.97
N PRO A 192 4.17 13.94 -8.97
CA PRO A 192 4.70 14.21 -7.64
C PRO A 192 5.42 12.99 -7.07
N PHE A 193 6.52 13.22 -6.35
CA PHE A 193 7.35 12.13 -5.84
C PHE A 193 6.56 11.15 -4.96
N HIS A 194 5.69 11.64 -4.07
CA HIS A 194 4.89 10.78 -3.19
C HIS A 194 3.97 9.83 -3.96
N VAL A 195 3.48 10.24 -5.14
CA VAL A 195 2.69 9.38 -6.02
C VAL A 195 3.55 8.31 -6.67
N THR A 196 4.76 8.66 -7.12
CA THR A 196 5.71 7.68 -7.67
C THR A 196 6.22 6.71 -6.61
N LEU A 197 6.42 7.16 -5.36
CA LEU A 197 6.72 6.28 -4.24
C LEU A 197 5.55 5.32 -3.97
N PHE A 198 4.32 5.84 -3.98
CA PHE A 198 3.12 5.03 -3.78
C PHE A 198 2.95 3.94 -4.86
N HIS A 199 3.33 4.24 -6.11
CA HIS A 199 3.40 3.25 -7.18
C HIS A 199 4.30 2.07 -6.82
N GLU A 200 5.51 2.34 -6.33
CA GLU A 200 6.45 1.30 -5.94
C GLU A 200 6.00 0.54 -4.69
N LEU A 201 5.33 1.20 -3.76
CA LEU A 201 4.64 0.52 -2.65
C LEU A 201 3.53 -0.41 -3.18
N GLY A 202 2.90 -0.09 -4.29
CA GLY A 202 2.02 -0.98 -5.07
C GLY A 202 2.69 -2.26 -5.51
N HIS A 203 3.87 -2.15 -6.11
CA HIS A 203 4.66 -3.32 -6.50
C HIS A 203 5.13 -4.12 -5.28
N SER A 204 5.62 -3.44 -4.24
CA SER A 204 6.06 -4.07 -3.01
C SER A 204 4.95 -4.88 -2.34
N PHE A 205 3.76 -4.31 -2.21
CA PHE A 205 2.59 -5.00 -1.67
C PHE A 205 2.16 -6.18 -2.56
N SER A 206 1.95 -5.93 -3.85
CA SER A 206 1.42 -6.96 -4.75
C SER A 206 2.34 -8.17 -4.86
N ASN A 207 3.66 -7.96 -4.99
CA ASN A 207 4.66 -9.03 -5.05
C ASN A 207 4.68 -9.91 -3.80
N GLN A 208 4.25 -9.39 -2.66
CA GLN A 208 4.16 -10.15 -1.41
C GLN A 208 2.85 -10.93 -1.31
N VAL A 209 1.73 -10.33 -1.74
CA VAL A 209 0.38 -10.85 -1.50
C VAL A 209 -0.13 -11.80 -2.61
N PHE A 210 0.18 -11.54 -3.87
CA PHE A 210 -0.42 -12.25 -5.01
C PHE A 210 0.57 -13.15 -5.75
N ASP A 211 0.06 -14.10 -6.53
CA ASP A 211 0.90 -15.03 -7.30
C ASP A 211 1.80 -14.26 -8.29
N ASN A 212 3.10 -14.42 -8.09
CA ASN A 212 4.13 -13.80 -8.92
C ASN A 212 4.08 -14.28 -10.37
N ASN A 213 3.59 -15.49 -10.64
CA ASN A 213 3.40 -15.98 -12.01
C ASN A 213 2.31 -15.18 -12.74
N ILE A 214 1.25 -14.81 -12.02
CA ILE A 214 0.17 -14.00 -12.59
C ILE A 214 0.59 -12.54 -12.68
N LEU A 215 1.19 -11.96 -11.64
CA LEU A 215 1.67 -10.58 -11.64
C LEU A 215 2.68 -10.29 -12.76
N ARG A 216 3.61 -11.22 -12.99
CA ARG A 216 4.68 -11.07 -13.99
C ARG A 216 4.25 -11.51 -15.39
N SER A 217 3.08 -12.14 -15.52
CA SER A 217 2.56 -12.49 -16.84
C SER A 217 2.36 -11.23 -17.67
N GLU A 218 2.69 -11.34 -18.96
CA GLU A 218 2.58 -10.24 -19.91
C GLU A 218 1.13 -9.80 -20.03
N TRP A 219 0.88 -8.51 -19.84
CA TRP A 219 -0.39 -7.88 -20.14
C TRP A 219 -0.41 -7.41 -21.60
N THR A 220 0.62 -6.67 -22.00
CA THR A 220 0.76 -6.15 -23.37
C THR A 220 2.22 -5.96 -23.72
N THR A 221 2.50 -5.80 -25.02
CA THR A 221 3.83 -5.50 -25.53
C THR A 221 3.79 -4.18 -26.28
N ILE A 222 4.77 -3.32 -25.99
CA ILE A 222 4.98 -2.06 -26.68
C ILE A 222 6.08 -2.29 -27.71
N LEU A 223 5.74 -2.09 -28.98
CA LEU A 223 6.70 -2.13 -30.06
C LEU A 223 7.58 -0.88 -29.98
N GLN A 224 8.89 -1.07 -29.89
CA GLN A 224 9.87 0.02 -29.86
C GLN A 224 10.98 -0.28 -30.88
N GLU A 225 11.60 0.77 -31.43
CA GLU A 225 12.66 0.63 -32.44
C GLU A 225 13.85 -0.21 -31.93
N ASN A 226 14.09 -0.22 -30.61
CA ASN A 226 15.19 -0.93 -29.96
C ASN A 226 14.76 -2.19 -29.20
N GLY A 227 13.69 -2.83 -29.66
CA GLY A 227 13.21 -4.09 -29.11
C GLY A 227 11.94 -3.94 -28.28
N ASP A 228 11.08 -4.93 -28.42
CA ASP A 228 9.76 -4.96 -27.82
C ASP A 228 9.83 -4.94 -26.29
N ARG A 229 9.10 -4.00 -25.68
CA ARG A 229 9.00 -3.87 -24.22
C ARG A 229 7.72 -4.55 -23.73
N LYS A 230 7.89 -5.65 -23.01
CA LYS A 230 6.80 -6.38 -22.35
C LYS A 230 6.37 -5.66 -21.08
N ILE A 231 5.08 -5.41 -20.94
CA ILE A 231 4.48 -4.79 -19.75
C ILE A 231 3.78 -5.89 -18.93
N PRO A 232 4.19 -6.11 -17.67
CA PRO A 232 3.57 -7.12 -16.81
C PRO A 232 2.23 -6.62 -16.23
N LYS A 233 1.38 -7.55 -15.82
CA LYS A 233 0.12 -7.25 -15.11
C LYS A 233 0.33 -6.50 -13.79
N SER A 234 1.50 -6.59 -13.16
CA SER A 234 1.84 -5.82 -11.97
C SER A 234 1.77 -4.31 -12.19
N GLU A 235 2.12 -3.80 -13.38
CA GLU A 235 1.99 -2.38 -13.73
C GLU A 235 0.52 -1.94 -13.74
N VAL A 236 -0.38 -2.86 -14.12
CA VAL A 236 -1.82 -2.64 -14.11
C VAL A 236 -2.33 -2.45 -12.70
N TYR A 237 -1.87 -3.30 -11.77
CA TYR A 237 -2.20 -3.19 -10.36
C TYR A 237 -1.68 -1.86 -9.76
N SER A 238 -0.37 -1.61 -9.86
CA SER A 238 0.27 -0.43 -9.27
C SER A 238 -0.31 0.88 -9.83
N SER A 239 -0.49 0.96 -11.15
CA SER A 239 -1.07 2.16 -11.78
C SER A 239 -2.56 2.36 -11.42
N THR A 240 -3.30 1.28 -11.17
CA THR A 240 -4.71 1.36 -10.74
C THR A 240 -4.81 1.97 -9.36
N ILE A 241 -4.09 1.45 -8.37
CA ILE A 241 -4.11 2.00 -7.00
C ILE A 241 -3.54 3.42 -6.96
N GLU A 242 -2.54 3.71 -7.80
CA GLU A 242 -1.94 5.04 -7.93
C GLU A 242 -2.98 6.07 -8.42
N ASN A 243 -3.88 5.66 -9.33
CA ASN A 243 -4.99 6.50 -9.76
C ASN A 243 -6.06 6.69 -8.67
N VAL A 244 -6.26 5.72 -7.77
CA VAL A 244 -7.13 5.89 -6.59
C VAL A 244 -6.52 6.90 -5.61
N LEU A 245 -5.19 6.91 -5.44
CA LEU A 245 -4.53 7.95 -4.65
C LEU A 245 -4.64 9.32 -5.32
N ARG A 246 -4.33 9.42 -6.62
CA ARG A 246 -4.45 10.70 -7.36
C ARG A 246 -5.85 11.26 -7.28
N ALA A 247 -6.84 10.40 -7.43
CA ALA A 247 -8.25 10.70 -7.29
C ALA A 247 -8.60 11.37 -5.96
N GLU A 248 -8.26 10.71 -4.86
CA GLU A 248 -8.46 11.23 -3.50
C GLU A 248 -7.81 12.60 -3.32
N GLN A 249 -6.62 12.78 -3.89
CA GLN A 249 -5.82 14.00 -3.77
C GLN A 249 -6.16 15.06 -4.83
N ASN A 250 -7.21 14.86 -5.63
CA ASN A 250 -7.60 15.75 -6.73
C ASN A 250 -6.46 16.01 -7.75
N LEU A 251 -5.57 15.05 -7.94
CA LEU A 251 -4.50 15.08 -8.93
C LEU A 251 -5.00 14.56 -10.29
N PRO A 252 -4.45 15.06 -11.41
CA PRO A 252 -4.76 14.53 -12.74
C PRO A 252 -4.47 13.04 -12.85
N LEU A 253 -5.44 12.25 -13.32
CA LEU A 253 -5.30 10.79 -13.39
C LEU A 253 -4.33 10.40 -14.49
N ARG A 254 -3.51 9.39 -14.21
CA ARG A 254 -2.62 8.77 -15.19
C ARG A 254 -3.41 8.08 -16.27
N LEU A 255 -3.02 8.31 -17.52
CA LEU A 255 -3.66 7.76 -18.70
C LEU A 255 -2.97 6.52 -19.26
N ASN A 256 -1.69 6.25 -19.01
CA ASN A 256 -0.96 5.13 -19.65
C ASN A 256 -0.15 4.34 -18.62
N TYR A 257 0.05 3.03 -18.77
CA TYR A 257 0.77 2.21 -17.77
C TYR A 257 2.29 2.37 -17.80
N SER A 258 2.84 3.03 -18.81
CA SER A 258 4.28 3.34 -18.89
C SER A 258 4.49 4.78 -19.38
N PRO A 259 5.52 5.51 -18.89
CA PRO A 259 5.83 6.87 -19.35
C PRO A 259 6.00 6.97 -20.88
N ASP A 260 6.49 5.90 -21.50
CA ASP A 260 6.89 5.88 -22.92
C ASP A 260 5.81 5.38 -23.87
N THR A 261 4.53 5.43 -23.48
CA THR A 261 3.46 4.79 -24.24
C THR A 261 2.34 5.73 -24.63
N THR A 262 2.04 5.79 -25.93
CA THR A 262 0.89 6.53 -26.48
C THR A 262 -0.36 5.64 -26.68
N ASN A 263 -0.21 4.32 -26.61
CA ASN A 263 -1.23 3.33 -27.02
C ASN A 263 -1.69 2.36 -25.91
N THR A 264 -1.35 2.58 -24.65
CA THR A 264 -1.66 1.68 -23.52
C THR A 264 -2.57 2.35 -22.50
N GLN A 265 -3.69 2.94 -22.95
CA GLN A 265 -4.51 3.76 -22.08
C GLN A 265 -5.09 2.96 -20.88
N LEU A 266 -4.70 3.33 -19.65
CA LEU A 266 -5.27 2.95 -18.34
C LEU A 266 -6.78 3.18 -18.31
N ILE A 267 -7.19 4.32 -18.85
CA ILE A 267 -8.56 4.80 -18.90
C ILE A 267 -8.84 5.15 -20.35
N GLN A 268 -9.74 4.41 -21.01
CA GLN A 268 -10.34 4.94 -22.24
C GLN A 268 -11.21 6.13 -21.85
N LYS A 269 -11.08 7.25 -22.55
CA LYS A 269 -11.98 8.41 -22.41
C LYS A 269 -13.42 7.98 -22.70
N VAL A 270 -14.18 7.58 -21.67
CA VAL A 270 -15.61 7.30 -21.79
C VAL A 270 -16.36 8.62 -21.63
N SER A 271 -17.30 8.88 -22.54
CA SER A 271 -18.08 10.11 -22.61
C SER A 271 -18.65 10.57 -21.26
N THR A 272 -18.61 11.89 -21.08
CA THR A 272 -19.06 12.72 -19.96
C THR A 272 -20.26 12.19 -19.16
N VAL A 273 -20.13 12.17 -17.83
CA VAL A 273 -21.27 12.20 -16.90
C VAL A 273 -20.99 13.23 -15.79
N PRO A 274 -21.94 14.12 -15.45
CA PRO A 274 -21.68 15.25 -14.55
C PRO A 274 -22.07 14.95 -13.08
N LEU A 275 -21.26 15.50 -12.16
CA LEU A 275 -21.60 16.13 -10.85
C LEU A 275 -20.99 15.55 -9.55
N ILE A 276 -20.19 16.44 -8.93
CA ILE A 276 -20.15 16.88 -7.52
C ILE A 276 -19.70 15.88 -6.43
N ASN A 277 -18.53 16.22 -5.84
CA ASN A 277 -18.05 15.91 -4.48
C ASN A 277 -17.93 14.44 -4.00
N ASN A 278 -17.79 13.44 -4.88
CA ASN A 278 -17.31 12.08 -4.53
C ASN A 278 -17.06 11.28 -5.81
N VAL A 279 -15.80 11.20 -6.27
CA VAL A 279 -15.49 10.65 -7.60
C VAL A 279 -15.41 9.13 -7.56
N ILE A 280 -16.24 8.47 -8.39
CA ILE A 280 -16.18 7.03 -8.67
C ILE A 280 -15.46 6.82 -10.00
N TYR A 281 -14.39 6.03 -9.99
CA TYR A 281 -13.58 5.71 -11.18
C TYR A 281 -13.98 4.35 -11.74
N LYS A 282 -14.19 4.26 -13.05
CA LYS A 282 -14.49 3.01 -13.73
C LYS A 282 -13.29 2.58 -14.55
N LEU A 283 -12.63 1.49 -14.14
CA LEU A 283 -11.66 0.82 -14.99
C LEU A 283 -12.37 0.33 -16.25
N ASN A 284 -11.68 0.38 -17.39
CA ASN A 284 -12.23 -0.26 -18.58
C ASN A 284 -12.40 -1.79 -18.30
N PRO A 285 -13.33 -2.48 -18.96
CA PRO A 285 -13.62 -3.88 -18.64
C PRO A 285 -12.42 -4.82 -18.74
N ALA A 286 -11.51 -4.57 -19.68
CA ALA A 286 -10.31 -5.40 -19.87
C ALA A 286 -9.34 -5.25 -18.68
N THR A 287 -9.09 -4.00 -18.25
CA THR A 287 -8.29 -3.67 -17.07
C THR A 287 -8.91 -4.22 -15.79
N GLN A 288 -10.23 -4.10 -15.63
CA GLN A 288 -10.94 -4.66 -14.48
C GLN A 288 -10.76 -6.18 -14.40
N ASN A 289 -10.83 -6.90 -15.52
CA ASN A 289 -10.63 -8.34 -15.55
C ASN A 289 -9.21 -8.73 -15.13
N ILE A 290 -8.19 -7.98 -15.57
CA ILE A 290 -6.80 -8.19 -15.16
C ILE A 290 -6.64 -7.95 -13.66
N PHE A 291 -7.14 -6.82 -13.17
CA PHE A 291 -7.08 -6.47 -11.76
C PHE A 291 -7.75 -7.53 -10.88
N ASN A 292 -8.94 -8.00 -11.28
CA ASN A 292 -9.65 -9.09 -10.60
C ASN A 292 -8.85 -10.39 -10.62
N SER A 293 -8.21 -10.73 -11.75
CA SER A 293 -7.39 -11.94 -11.85
C SER A 293 -6.18 -11.93 -10.90
N ILE A 294 -5.60 -10.74 -10.67
CA ILE A 294 -4.51 -10.57 -9.71
C ILE A 294 -5.03 -10.77 -8.29
N ILE A 295 -6.12 -10.08 -7.91
CA ILE A 295 -6.69 -10.18 -6.57
C ILE A 295 -7.09 -11.62 -6.22
N GLN A 296 -7.66 -12.36 -7.17
CA GLN A 296 -8.07 -13.75 -6.98
C GLN A 296 -6.88 -14.71 -6.86
N SER A 297 -5.67 -14.27 -7.20
CA SER A 297 -4.44 -15.07 -7.16
C SER A 297 -3.68 -14.98 -5.84
N LYS A 298 -4.36 -14.63 -4.74
CA LYS A 298 -3.74 -14.50 -3.40
C LYS A 298 -2.93 -15.76 -3.08
N LYS A 299 -1.67 -15.59 -2.67
CA LYS A 299 -0.80 -16.72 -2.30
C LYS A 299 -1.44 -17.49 -1.14
N SER A 300 -1.48 -18.81 -1.26
CA SER A 300 -1.78 -19.70 -0.14
C SER A 300 -0.68 -19.52 0.91
N LYS A 301 -1.07 -19.28 2.16
CA LYS A 301 -0.14 -19.32 3.30
C LYS A 301 0.13 -20.76 3.71
#